data_AF-A0A7S1I680-F1
#
_entry.id   AF-A0A7S1I680-F1
#
_cell.length_a   1.000
_cell.length_b   1.000
_cell.length_c   1.000
_cell.angle_alpha   90.00
_cell.angle_beta   90.00
_cell.angle_gamma   90.00
#
_symmetry.space_group_name_H-M   'P 1'
#
loop_
_entity.id
_entity.type
_entity.pdbx_description
1 polymer ?
#
loop_
_entity_poly.entity_id
_entity_poly.type
_entity_poly.pdbx_seq_one_letter_code
_entity_poly.pdbx_strand_id
1 'polypeptide(L)'
;HAVVEALPEPSRADARRVLCESLDLLYPRQHTSTNDSAEAPTAGLAALRAKVLCSMRAQYSIMLTGPSGTGKTAVLREVAAMEGRPFFSLHCTRDLKMEDLYGGFVPSRTQDNAQCFEWKP
;
A
#
# COMPACT_ATOMS: atom_id res chain seq x y z
N HIS A 1 -23.66 -2.25 11.08
CA HIS A 1 -22.79 -2.87 12.10
C HIS A 1 -21.90 -3.90 11.41
N ALA A 2 -20.77 -3.48 10.83
CA ALA A 2 -19.72 -4.39 10.41
C ALA A 2 -18.69 -4.39 11.53
N VAL A 3 -18.72 -5.43 12.36
CA VAL A 3 -17.66 -5.68 13.33
C VAL A 3 -16.45 -6.08 12.51
N VAL A 4 -15.50 -5.15 12.37
CA VAL A 4 -14.13 -5.48 11.98
C VAL A 4 -13.58 -6.28 13.14
N GLU A 5 -13.69 -7.60 13.04
CA GLU A 5 -13.11 -8.54 13.98
C GLU A 5 -11.59 -8.34 13.90
N ALA A 6 -11.05 -7.66 14.91
CA ALA A 6 -9.64 -7.40 15.04
C ALA A 6 -8.93 -8.76 15.16
N LEU A 7 -8.27 -9.17 14.07
CA LEU A 7 -7.28 -10.23 14.09
C LEU A 7 -6.32 -9.94 15.26
N PRO A 8 -6.02 -10.94 16.12
CA PRO A 8 -5.20 -10.73 17.30
C PRO A 8 -3.84 -10.20 16.88
N GLU A 9 -3.53 -8.97 17.30
CA GLU A 9 -2.26 -8.29 17.04
C GLU A 9 -1.11 -9.18 17.53
N PRO A 10 -0.32 -9.79 16.64
CA PRO A 10 0.83 -10.57 17.07
C PRO A 10 1.79 -9.63 17.81
N SER A 11 2.36 -10.10 18.93
CA SER A 11 3.35 -9.31 19.66
C SER A 11 4.45 -8.84 18.70
N ARG A 12 4.89 -7.58 18.85
CA ARG A 12 5.78 -6.87 17.92
C ARG A 12 7.07 -7.63 17.57
N ALA A 13 7.49 -8.56 18.43
CA ALA A 13 8.66 -9.42 18.23
C ALA A 13 8.34 -10.72 17.48
N ASP A 14 7.15 -11.30 17.67
CA ASP A 14 6.74 -12.58 17.09
C ASP A 14 6.34 -12.44 15.62
N ALA A 15 5.70 -11.33 15.25
CA ALA A 15 5.39 -10.99 13.86
C ALA A 15 6.64 -11.00 12.98
N ARG A 16 7.77 -10.51 13.51
CA ARG A 16 9.04 -10.42 12.78
C ARG A 16 9.63 -11.80 12.46
N ARG A 17 9.47 -12.78 13.35
CA ARG A 17 10.01 -14.14 13.17
C ARG A 17 9.14 -14.94 12.19
N VAL A 18 7.82 -14.92 12.39
CA VAL A 18 6.85 -15.63 11.55
C VAL A 18 6.87 -15.10 10.11
N LEU A 19 6.98 -13.79 9.93
CA LEU A 19 6.99 -13.19 8.59
C LEU A 19 8.28 -13.50 7.82
N CYS A 20 9.44 -13.46 8.47
CA CYS A 20 10.71 -13.74 7.80
C CYS A 20 10.79 -15.21 7.33
N GLU A 21 10.36 -16.14 8.18
CA GLU A 21 10.38 -17.58 7.88
C GLU A 21 9.35 -17.96 6.80
N SER A 22 8.16 -17.32 6.83
CA SER A 22 7.14 -17.51 5.80
C SER A 22 7.54 -16.91 4.45
N LEU A 23 8.37 -15.87 4.43
CA LEU A 23 8.79 -15.20 3.20
C LEU A 23 9.94 -15.92 2.48
N ASP A 24 10.84 -16.57 3.22
CA ASP A 24 11.84 -17.48 2.63
C ASP A 24 11.19 -18.70 1.96
N LEU A 25 10.05 -19.17 2.49
CA LEU A 25 9.26 -20.27 1.89
C LEU A 25 8.39 -19.82 0.72
N LEU A 26 7.81 -18.61 0.78
CA LEU A 26 6.96 -18.06 -0.29
C LEU A 26 7.78 -17.47 -1.45
N TYR A 27 9.04 -17.12 -1.23
CA TYR A 27 9.96 -16.62 -2.25
C TYR A 27 11.33 -17.31 -2.15
N PRO A 28 11.42 -18.62 -2.48
CA PRO A 28 12.68 -19.34 -2.44
C PRO A 28 13.67 -18.67 -3.39
N ARG A 29 14.90 -18.43 -2.89
CA ARG A 29 16.05 -17.99 -3.68
C ARG A 29 16.10 -18.76 -5.00
N GLN A 30 15.83 -18.10 -6.12
CA GLN A 30 15.91 -18.76 -7.42
C GLN A 30 17.38 -19.01 -7.76
N HIS A 31 17.81 -20.26 -7.63
CA HIS A 31 19.03 -20.77 -8.24
C HIS A 31 18.71 -20.99 -9.73
N THR A 32 18.86 -19.97 -10.57
CA THR A 32 18.62 -20.11 -12.01
C THR A 32 19.87 -20.63 -12.70
N SER A 33 19.96 -21.95 -12.87
CA SER A 33 20.55 -22.51 -14.08
C SER A 33 19.41 -22.80 -15.07
N THR A 34 19.67 -22.50 -16.34
CA THR A 34 18.90 -22.79 -17.58
C THR A 34 18.00 -21.67 -18.15
N ASN A 35 18.54 -21.08 -19.22
CA ASN A 35 17.94 -20.44 -20.39
C ASN A 35 16.40 -20.50 -20.55
N ASP A 36 15.69 -19.48 -20.08
CA ASP A 36 14.43 -19.09 -20.70
C ASP A 36 14.28 -17.56 -20.67
N SER A 37 14.04 -16.99 -21.85
CA SER A 37 13.90 -15.55 -22.08
C SER A 37 12.52 -15.08 -21.62
N ALA A 38 12.31 -15.02 -20.30
CA ALA A 38 11.24 -14.26 -19.68
C ALA A 38 11.90 -13.32 -18.67
N GLU A 39 11.74 -12.01 -18.86
CA GLU A 39 12.34 -10.91 -18.08
C GLU A 39 12.52 -11.27 -16.60
N ALA A 40 13.75 -11.63 -16.25
CA ALA A 40 14.13 -11.92 -14.89
C ALA A 40 13.84 -10.66 -14.03
N PRO A 41 13.08 -10.76 -12.94
CA PRO A 41 12.93 -9.64 -12.03
C PRO A 41 14.33 -9.33 -11.49
N THR A 42 14.85 -8.15 -11.83
CA THR A 42 16.17 -7.68 -11.43
C THR A 42 16.36 -7.99 -9.95
N ALA A 43 17.46 -8.63 -9.52
CA ALA A 43 17.62 -9.13 -8.15
C ALA A 43 17.30 -8.07 -7.05
N GLY A 44 17.51 -6.78 -7.35
CA GLY A 44 17.10 -5.67 -6.47
C GLY A 44 15.58 -5.49 -6.31
N LEU A 45 14.79 -5.81 -7.34
CA LEU A 45 13.33 -5.76 -7.36
C LEU A 45 12.71 -6.87 -6.50
N ALA A 46 13.28 -8.07 -6.56
CA ALA A 46 12.86 -9.21 -5.73
C ALA A 46 13.04 -8.90 -4.22
N ALA A 47 14.19 -8.35 -3.84
CA ALA A 47 14.45 -7.93 -2.47
C ALA A 47 13.51 -6.78 -2.02
N LEU A 48 13.16 -5.87 -2.94
CA LEU A 48 12.20 -4.80 -2.67
C LEU A 48 10.79 -5.35 -2.43
N ARG A 49 10.32 -6.26 -3.29
CA ARG A 49 9.01 -6.95 -3.14
C ARG A 49 8.90 -7.62 -1.78
N ALA A 50 9.91 -8.40 -1.39
CA ALA A 50 9.94 -9.07 -0.10
C ALA A 50 9.81 -8.06 1.06
N LYS A 51 10.59 -6.97 1.04
CA LYS A 51 10.52 -5.93 2.09
C LYS A 51 9.16 -5.24 2.16
N VAL A 52 8.56 -4.91 1.02
CA VAL A 52 7.21 -4.32 0.96
C VAL A 52 6.20 -5.28 1.58
N LEU A 53 6.25 -6.55 1.18
CA LEU A 53 5.34 -7.57 1.66
C LEU A 53 5.49 -7.83 3.18
N CYS A 54 6.73 -7.92 3.68
CA CYS A 54 7.00 -7.99 5.13
C CYS A 54 6.33 -6.83 5.87
N SER A 55 6.53 -5.61 5.36
CA SER A 55 6.09 -4.40 6.04
C SER A 55 4.56 -4.26 6.01
N MET A 56 3.93 -4.62 4.89
CA MET A 56 2.47 -4.70 4.77
C MET A 56 1.87 -5.68 5.78
N ARG A 57 2.43 -6.88 5.89
CA ARG A 57 1.93 -7.90 6.85
C ARG A 57 2.20 -7.53 8.30
N ALA A 58 3.28 -6.80 8.57
CA ALA A 58 3.60 -6.25 9.89
C ALA A 58 2.88 -4.91 10.19
N GLN A 59 2.03 -4.43 9.26
CA GLN A 59 1.29 -3.16 9.37
C GLN A 59 2.21 -1.95 9.63
N TYR A 60 3.43 -1.97 9.08
CA TYR A 60 4.37 -0.85 9.13
C TYR A 60 4.30 0.01 7.86
N SER A 61 4.24 1.32 8.05
CA SER A 61 4.44 2.29 6.96
C SER A 61 5.90 2.29 6.50
N ILE A 62 6.11 2.34 5.19
CA ILE A 62 7.45 2.34 4.57
C ILE A 62 7.59 3.47 3.57
N MET A 63 8.79 4.04 3.52
CA MET A 63 9.18 5.04 2.53
C MET A 63 10.13 4.40 1.52
N LEU A 64 9.75 4.41 0.23
CA LEU A 64 10.59 3.88 -0.85
C LEU A 64 11.42 4.99 -1.48
N THR A 65 12.74 4.86 -1.43
CA THR A 65 13.69 5.84 -2.00
C THR A 65 14.50 5.25 -3.17
N GLY A 66 15.06 6.13 -4.00
CA GLY A 66 16.00 5.78 -5.08
C GLY A 66 15.65 6.42 -6.43
N PRO A 67 16.37 6.06 -7.51
CA PRO A 67 16.29 6.76 -8.78
C PRO A 67 14.88 6.73 -9.40
N SER A 68 14.49 7.82 -10.06
CA SER A 68 13.26 7.88 -10.86
C SER A 68 13.30 6.84 -11.99
N GLY A 69 12.13 6.33 -12.39
CA GLY A 69 12.04 5.32 -13.46
C GLY A 69 12.37 3.87 -13.05
N THR A 70 12.73 3.61 -11.78
CA THR A 70 13.07 2.24 -11.30
C THR A 70 11.86 1.37 -10.93
N GLY A 71 10.63 1.77 -11.28
CA GLY A 71 9.45 0.93 -11.10
C GLY A 71 8.99 0.73 -9.63
N LYS A 72 9.42 1.56 -8.66
CA LYS A 72 9.04 1.41 -7.24
C LYS A 72 7.52 1.36 -7.03
N THR A 73 6.78 2.23 -7.72
CA THR A 73 5.31 2.24 -7.68
C THR A 73 4.70 1.02 -8.36
N ALA A 74 5.36 0.49 -9.41
CA ALA A 74 4.91 -0.73 -10.07
C ALA A 74 5.02 -1.94 -9.13
N VAL A 75 6.10 -2.03 -8.34
CA VAL A 75 6.25 -3.06 -7.30
C VAL A 75 5.17 -2.98 -6.24
N LEU A 76 4.85 -1.77 -5.74
CA LEU A 76 3.78 -1.62 -4.75
C LEU A 76 2.43 -2.10 -5.30
N ARG A 77 2.11 -1.77 -6.55
CA ARG A 77 0.87 -2.21 -7.21
C ARG A 77 0.83 -3.72 -7.40
N GLU A 78 1.94 -4.31 -7.83
CA GLU A 78 2.07 -5.75 -8.00
C GLU A 78 1.89 -6.49 -6.66
N VAL A 79 2.56 -6.04 -5.59
CA VAL A 79 2.43 -6.65 -4.25
C VAL A 79 1.01 -6.53 -3.71
N ALA A 80 0.36 -5.39 -3.90
CA ALA A 80 -1.05 -5.22 -3.52
C ALA A 80 -1.97 -6.19 -4.30
N ALA A 81 -1.75 -6.35 -5.61
CA ALA A 81 -2.51 -7.29 -6.44
C ALA A 81 -2.28 -8.75 -6.01
N MET A 82 -1.04 -9.13 -5.68
CA MET A 82 -0.72 -10.48 -5.18
C MET A 82 -1.41 -10.79 -3.85
N GLU A 83 -1.51 -9.82 -2.95
CA GLU A 83 -2.21 -9.98 -1.66
C GLU A 83 -3.72 -9.74 -1.76
N GLY A 84 -4.26 -9.46 -2.95
CA GLY A 84 -5.69 -9.16 -3.16
C GLY A 84 -6.17 -7.90 -2.42
N ARG A 85 -5.27 -6.95 -2.13
CA ARG A 85 -5.58 -5.73 -1.39
C ARG A 85 -5.80 -4.54 -2.33
N PRO A 86 -6.73 -3.63 -1.99
CA PRO A 86 -6.90 -2.42 -2.79
C PRO A 86 -5.66 -1.53 -2.69
N PHE A 87 -5.26 -0.96 -3.83
CA PHE A 87 -4.12 -0.06 -3.94
C PHE A 87 -4.61 1.34 -4.29
N PHE A 88 -4.37 2.30 -3.39
CA PHE A 88 -4.70 3.71 -3.61
C PHE A 88 -3.42 4.52 -3.76
N SER A 89 -3.41 5.43 -4.74
CA SER A 89 -2.33 6.37 -4.95
C SER A 89 -2.85 7.78 -4.72
N LEU A 90 -2.38 8.43 -3.66
CA LEU A 90 -2.65 9.84 -3.39
C LEU A 90 -1.45 10.67 -3.82
N HIS A 91 -1.69 11.67 -4.67
CA HIS A 91 -0.65 12.61 -5.07
C HIS A 91 -0.77 13.88 -4.23
N CYS A 92 0.24 14.15 -3.39
CA CYS A 92 0.27 15.36 -2.58
C CYS A 92 0.83 16.53 -3.39
N THR A 93 -0.05 17.35 -3.93
CA THR A 93 0.30 18.63 -4.57
C THR A 93 0.25 19.78 -3.56
N ARG A 94 0.76 20.95 -3.93
CA ARG A 94 0.71 22.16 -3.09
C ARG A 94 -0.73 22.63 -2.83
N ASP A 95 -1.61 22.43 -3.80
CA ASP A 95 -3.01 22.88 -3.73
C ASP A 95 -3.93 21.86 -3.06
N LEU A 96 -3.42 20.70 -2.64
CA LEU A 96 -4.18 19.70 -1.92
C LEU A 96 -4.58 20.24 -0.54
N LYS A 97 -5.89 20.30 -0.28
CA LYS A 97 -6.45 20.79 0.98
C LYS A 97 -6.95 19.66 1.84
N MET A 98 -7.18 19.97 3.12
CA MET A 98 -7.80 19.02 4.05
C MET A 98 -9.25 18.69 3.65
N GLU A 99 -9.95 19.67 3.07
CA GLU A 99 -11.31 19.52 2.50
C GLU A 99 -11.38 18.42 1.43
N ASP A 100 -10.31 18.22 0.64
CA ASP A 100 -10.24 17.20 -0.41
C ASP A 100 -10.04 15.78 0.15
N LEU A 101 -9.59 15.66 1.41
CA LEU A 101 -9.26 14.39 2.05
C LEU A 101 -10.34 13.90 3.01
N TYR A 102 -10.95 14.83 3.75
CA TYR A 102 -11.90 14.52 4.82
C TYR A 102 -13.31 15.02 4.53
N GLY A 103 -13.50 15.73 3.41
CA GLY A 103 -14.71 16.49 3.15
C GLY A 103 -14.71 17.85 3.84
N GLY A 104 -15.72 18.65 3.53
CA GLY A 104 -15.86 20.00 4.06
C GLY A 104 -17.27 20.55 3.95
N PHE A 105 -17.53 21.62 4.70
CA PHE A 105 -18.76 22.39 4.55
C PHE A 105 -18.66 23.30 3.33
N VAL A 106 -19.56 23.10 2.37
CA VAL A 106 -19.68 23.97 1.20
C VAL A 106 -20.91 24.86 1.35
N PRO A 107 -20.83 26.13 0.91
CA PRO A 107 -22.00 26.98 0.86
C PRO A 107 -23.04 26.40 -0.13
N SER A 108 -24.28 26.30 0.33
CA SER A 108 -25.43 25.77 -0.42
C SER A 108 -26.64 26.69 -0.22
N ARG A 109 -27.73 26.41 -0.94
CA ARG A 109 -29.00 27.13 -0.79
C ARG A 109 -30.13 26.14 -0.58
N THR A 110 -30.97 26.44 0.39
CA THR A 110 -32.22 25.73 0.62
C THR A 110 -33.25 26.06 -0.47
N GLN A 111 -34.34 25.28 -0.54
CA GLN A 111 -35.43 25.50 -1.51
C GLN A 111 -36.09 26.87 -1.36
N ASP A 112 -36.08 27.44 -0.15
CA ASP A 112 -36.56 28.79 0.17
C ASP A 112 -35.51 29.90 -0.08
N ASN A 113 -34.43 29.58 -0.80
CA ASN A 113 -33.31 30.48 -1.13
C ASN A 113 -32.53 31.03 0.09
N ALA A 114 -32.69 30.44 1.28
CA ALA A 114 -31.85 30.76 2.43
C ALA A 114 -30.46 30.13 2.28
N GLN A 115 -29.41 30.91 2.59
CA GLN A 115 -28.03 30.43 2.58
C GLN A 115 -27.83 29.42 3.71
N CYS A 116 -27.27 28.26 3.38
CA CYS A 116 -26.91 27.23 4.33
C CYS A 116 -25.52 26.67 4.02
N PHE A 117 -24.98 25.88 4.94
CA PHE A 117 -23.78 25.09 4.71
C PHE A 117 -24.17 23.62 4.66
N GLU A 118 -23.68 22.92 3.65
CA GLU A 118 -23.94 21.50 3.43
C GLU A 118 -22.61 20.74 3.55
N TRP A 119 -22.63 19.66 4.33
CA TRP A 119 -21.47 18.77 4.42
C TRP A 119 -21.33 17.98 3.12
N LYS A 120 -20.13 18.02 2.51
CA LYS A 120 -19.76 17.14 1.41
C LYS A 120 -18.55 16.30 1.80
N PRO A 121 -18.63 14.96 1.67
CA PRO A 121 -17.50 14.07 1.89
C PRO A 121 -16.42 14.23 0.82
#